data_AF-A0AAN0Y698-F1
#
_entry.id   AF-A0AAN0Y698-F1
#
_cell.length_a   1.000
_cell.length_b   1.000
_cell.length_c   1.000
_cell.angle_alpha   90.00
_cell.angle_beta   90.00
_cell.angle_gamma   90.00
#
_symmetry.space_group_name_H-M   'P 1'
#
loop_
_entity.id
_entity.type
_entity.pdbx_description
1 polymer ?
#
loop_
_entity_poly.entity_id
_entity_poly.type
_entity_poly.pdbx_seq_one_letter_code
_entity_poly.pdbx_strand_id
1 'polypeptide(L)'
;MNIDDQVIETIEELEAFLHMVESGALGLEGVAGIALAKTNSDGRPFVAVLGDNHQLILGRWVSAHVYENGKDIVQNGPRRTH
;
A
#
# COMPACT_ATOMS: atom_id res chain seq x y z
N MET A 1 0.19 -4.23 -15.08
CA MET A 1 0.23 -3.59 -13.75
C MET A 1 -0.28 -4.64 -12.78
N ASN A 2 0.54 -5.18 -11.87
CA ASN A 2 0.13 -6.22 -10.92
C ASN A 2 -0.58 -5.57 -9.74
N ILE A 3 -1.82 -5.16 -9.96
CA ILE A 3 -2.70 -4.66 -8.90
C ILE A 3 -3.71 -5.76 -8.58
N ASP A 4 -3.69 -6.25 -7.35
CA ASP A 4 -4.63 -7.24 -6.84
C ASP A 4 -6.08 -6.70 -6.92
N ASP A 5 -7.03 -7.54 -7.32
CA ASP A 5 -8.46 -7.18 -7.40
C ASP A 5 -9.08 -6.93 -6.03
N GLN A 6 -8.42 -7.36 -4.94
CA GLN A 6 -8.85 -7.02 -3.58
C GLN A 6 -8.73 -5.51 -3.32
N VAL A 7 -9.82 -4.92 -2.84
CA VAL A 7 -9.89 -3.51 -2.48
C VAL A 7 -9.78 -3.39 -0.95
N ILE A 8 -8.87 -2.55 -0.48
CA ILE A 8 -8.77 -2.13 0.92
C ILE A 8 -9.80 -1.03 1.13
N GLU A 9 -10.86 -1.33 1.88
CA GLU A 9 -11.96 -0.42 2.11
C GLU A 9 -11.81 0.38 3.40
N THR A 10 -11.09 -0.15 4.40
CA THR A 10 -10.91 0.48 5.71
C THR A 10 -9.44 0.75 6.08
N ILE A 11 -9.25 1.58 7.12
CA ILE A 11 -7.91 1.93 7.62
C ILE A 11 -7.23 0.73 8.29
N GLU A 12 -7.99 -0.09 9.00
CA GLU A 12 -7.50 -1.31 9.64
C GLU A 12 -6.98 -2.32 8.61
N GLU A 13 -7.67 -2.44 7.47
CA GLU A 13 -7.22 -3.28 6.37
C GLU A 13 -5.93 -2.74 5.72
N LEU A 14 -5.79 -1.41 5.64
CA LEU A 14 -4.55 -0.78 5.18
C LEU A 14 -3.41 -1.10 6.13
N GLU A 15 -3.60 -0.94 7.43
CA GLU A 15 -2.58 -1.26 8.45
C GLU A 15 -2.18 -2.73 8.41
N ALA A 16 -3.15 -3.63 8.30
CA ALA A 16 -2.89 -5.06 8.15
C ALA A 16 -2.07 -5.36 6.89
N PHE A 17 -2.41 -4.72 5.76
CA PHE A 17 -1.64 -4.84 4.53
C PHE A 17 -0.20 -4.35 4.69
N LEU A 18 0.01 -3.16 5.28
CA LEU A 18 1.35 -2.63 5.54
C LEU A 18 2.16 -3.57 6.44
N HIS A 19 1.56 -4.10 7.51
CA HIS A 19 2.19 -5.07 8.38
C HIS A 19 2.57 -6.37 7.65
N MET A 20 1.73 -6.86 6.73
CA MET A 20 2.05 -8.04 5.91
C MET A 20 3.22 -7.79 4.96
N VAL A 21 3.34 -6.60 4.39
CA VAL A 21 4.48 -6.20 3.55
C VAL A 21 5.76 -6.13 4.40
N GLU A 22 5.72 -5.44 5.54
CA GLU A 22 6.88 -5.28 6.43
C GLU A 22 7.36 -6.59 7.07
N SER A 23 6.43 -7.45 7.47
CA SER A 23 6.76 -8.76 8.04
C SER A 23 7.34 -9.75 7.02
N GLY A 24 7.33 -9.41 5.72
CA GLY A 24 7.75 -10.30 4.66
C GLY A 24 6.78 -11.47 4.42
N ALA A 25 5.59 -11.45 5.02
CA ALA A 25 4.59 -12.52 4.87
C ALA A 25 4.12 -12.70 3.42
N LEU A 26 4.26 -11.66 2.61
CA LEU A 26 3.96 -11.68 1.18
C LEU A 26 5.11 -12.23 0.31
N GLY A 27 6.27 -12.55 0.89
CA GLY A 27 7.44 -13.05 0.16
C GLY A 27 8.00 -12.04 -0.86
N LEU A 28 7.78 -10.75 -0.64
CA LEU A 28 8.28 -9.69 -1.52
C LEU A 28 9.75 -9.42 -1.21
N GLU A 29 10.59 -9.50 -2.24
CA GLU A 29 12.02 -9.18 -2.14
C GLU A 29 12.31 -7.76 -2.64
N GLY A 30 13.28 -7.09 -2.01
CA GLY A 30 13.74 -5.77 -2.44
C GLY A 30 12.72 -4.65 -2.25
N VAL A 31 11.84 -4.75 -1.24
CA VAL A 31 10.90 -3.68 -0.89
C VAL A 31 11.67 -2.50 -0.32
N ALA A 32 11.60 -1.36 -0.99
CA ALA A 32 12.24 -0.11 -0.59
C ALA A 32 11.26 0.91 0.00
N GLY A 33 9.96 0.75 -0.23
CA GLY A 33 8.97 1.65 0.35
C GLY A 33 7.53 1.33 -0.04
N ILE A 34 6.59 2.04 0.59
CA ILE A 34 5.16 1.94 0.32
C ILE A 34 4.60 3.34 0.14
N ALA A 35 3.70 3.53 -0.83
CA ALA A 35 3.10 4.83 -1.14
C ALA A 35 1.63 4.69 -1.54
N LEU A 36 0.84 5.74 -1.32
CA LEU A 36 -0.51 5.87 -1.92
C LEU A 36 -0.40 6.64 -3.23
N ALA A 37 -0.98 6.08 -4.29
CA ALA A 37 -0.97 6.66 -5.62
C ALA A 37 -2.36 6.55 -6.27
N LYS A 38 -2.53 7.23 -7.41
CA LYS A 38 -3.68 7.07 -8.30
C LYS A 38 -3.20 6.57 -9.65
N THR A 39 -3.97 5.70 -10.28
CA THR A 39 -3.69 5.24 -11.65
C THR A 39 -3.98 6.34 -12.67
N ASN A 40 -3.19 6.36 -13.73
CA ASN A 40 -3.38 7.33 -14.82
C ASN A 40 -4.56 6.99 -15.75
N SER A 41 -5.10 5.77 -15.66
CA SER A 41 -6.14 5.28 -16.58
C SER A 41 -7.54 5.70 -16.13
N ASP A 42 -7.86 5.51 -14.86
CA ASP A 42 -9.19 5.75 -14.28
C ASP A 42 -9.15 6.58 -12.99
N GLY A 43 -7.96 6.98 -12.54
CA GLY A 43 -7.79 7.78 -11.33
C GLY A 43 -8.08 7.01 -10.04
N ARG A 44 -8.22 5.68 -10.12
CA ARG A 44 -8.50 4.85 -8.94
C ARG A 44 -7.30 4.88 -8.00
N PRO A 45 -7.54 5.15 -6.71
CA PRO A 45 -6.46 5.13 -5.74
C PRO A 45 -6.05 3.69 -5.43
N PHE A 46 -4.76 3.51 -5.21
CA PHE A 46 -4.17 2.24 -4.82
C PHE A 46 -2.96 2.47 -3.91
N VAL A 47 -2.66 1.48 -3.08
CA VAL A 47 -1.40 1.41 -2.33
C VAL A 47 -0.38 0.67 -3.19
N ALA A 48 0.81 1.26 -3.31
CA ALA A 48 1.91 0.83 -4.14
C ALA A 48 3.08 0.40 -3.25
N VAL A 49 3.49 -0.86 -3.36
CA VAL A 49 4.74 -1.36 -2.79
C VAL A 49 5.83 -1.16 -3.84
N LEU A 50 6.84 -0.37 -3.50
CA LEU A 50 7.93 0.02 -4.37
C LEU A 50 9.18 -0.78 -4.04
N GLY A 51 9.88 -1.21 -5.09
CA GLY A 51 11.16 -1.87 -4.98
C GLY A 51 12.35 -0.92 -4.99
N ASP A 52 13.55 -1.48 -4.85
CA ASP A 52 14.82 -0.73 -4.82
C ASP A 52 15.03 0.24 -5.99
N ASN A 53 14.52 -0.03 -7.20
CA ASN A 53 14.58 0.90 -8.34
C ASN A 53 13.31 1.73 -8.52
N HIS A 54 12.54 1.93 -7.45
CA HIS A 54 11.23 2.60 -7.47
C HIS A 54 10.21 1.96 -8.43
N GLN A 55 10.43 0.70 -8.85
CA GLN A 55 9.43 -0.02 -9.62
C GLN A 55 8.28 -0.47 -8.72
N LEU A 56 7.05 -0.45 -9.24
CA LEU A 56 5.92 -1.07 -8.58
C LEU A 56 6.11 -2.59 -8.55
N ILE A 57 6.27 -3.15 -7.34
CA ILE A 57 6.33 -4.60 -7.12
C ILE A 57 4.91 -5.16 -6.99
N LEU A 58 4.11 -4.53 -6.12
CA LEU A 58 2.74 -4.94 -5.81
C LEU A 58 1.87 -3.70 -5.65
N GLY A 59 0.70 -3.70 -6.29
CA GLY A 59 -0.36 -2.74 -6.01
C GLY A 59 -1.56 -3.42 -5.38
N ARG A 60 -2.29 -2.70 -4.54
CA ARG A 60 -3.63 -3.10 -4.10
C ARG A 60 -4.57 -1.92 -4.15
N TRP A 61 -5.77 -2.12 -4.68
CA TRP A 61 -6.76 -1.05 -4.75
C TRP A 61 -7.16 -0.58 -3.36
N VAL A 62 -7.49 0.70 -3.23
CA VAL A 62 -8.00 1.25 -1.97
C VAL A 62 -9.26 2.06 -2.23
N SER A 63 -10.11 2.19 -1.22
CA SER A 63 -11.24 3.11 -1.27
C SER A 63 -10.76 4.57 -1.24
N ALA A 64 -11.63 5.49 -1.68
CA ALA A 64 -11.35 6.93 -1.56
C ALA A 64 -11.14 7.34 -0.09
N HIS A 65 -11.92 6.75 0.82
CA HIS A 65 -11.79 6.97 2.26
C HIS A 65 -10.39 6.61 2.77
N VAL A 66 -9.88 5.43 2.39
CA VAL A 66 -8.53 4.98 2.75
C VAL A 66 -7.46 5.85 2.11
N TYR A 67 -7.65 6.27 0.86
CA TYR A 67 -6.70 7.17 0.19
C TYR A 67 -6.59 8.54 0.87
N GLU A 68 -7.70 9.06 1.39
CA GLU A 68 -7.73 10.37 2.04
C GLU A 68 -7.18 10.33 3.47
N ASN A 69 -7.53 9.28 4.22
CA ASN A 69 -7.22 9.18 5.66
C ASN A 69 -5.96 8.34 5.95
N GLY A 70 -5.56 7.46 5.04
CA GLY A 70 -4.43 6.53 5.21
C GLY A 70 -3.05 7.11 4.87
N LYS A 71 -2.97 8.38 4.44
CA LYS A 71 -1.68 9.02 4.07
C LYS A 71 -0.71 9.10 5.24
N ASP A 72 -1.19 9.44 6.44
CA ASP A 72 -0.35 9.51 7.63
C ASP A 72 0.24 8.14 7.99
N ILE A 73 -0.54 7.08 7.81
CA ILE A 73 -0.16 5.70 8.14
C ILE A 73 0.88 5.18 7.14
N VAL A 74 0.69 5.45 5.84
CA VAL A 74 1.66 5.04 4.81
C VAL A 74 2.96 5.84 4.92
N GLN A 75 2.89 7.13 5.27
CA GLN A 75 4.07 7.97 5.44
C GLN A 75 4.88 7.67 6.70
N ASN A 76 4.20 7.40 7.82
CA ASN A 76 4.87 7.12 9.09
C ASN A 76 5.17 5.63 9.30
N GLY A 77 4.74 4.77 8.37
CA GLY A 77 4.65 3.33 8.58
C GLY A 77 3.54 2.98 9.59
N PRO A 78 3.19 1.70 9.76
CA PRO A 78 2.38 1.27 10.88
C PRO A 78 3.10 1.71 12.14
N ARG A 79 2.59 2.77 12.78
CA ARG A 79 3.20 3.30 14.00
C ARG A 79 3.30 2.14 14.97
N ARG A 80 4.53 1.76 15.31
CA ARG A 80 4.80 0.91 16.48
C ARG A 80 4.28 1.67 17.69
N THR A 81 3.03 1.44 18.05
CA THR A 81 2.53 1.82 19.37
C THR A 81 3.19 0.85 20.34
N HIS A 82 4.26 1.35 20.96
CA HIS A 82 5.09 0.67 21.93
C HIS A 82 4.34 0.46 23.26
#